data_AF-B5JES2-F1
#
_entry.id   AF-B5JES2-F1
#
_cell.length_a   1.000
_cell.length_b   1.000
_cell.length_c   1.000
_cell.angle_alpha   90.00
_cell.angle_beta   90.00
_cell.angle_gamma   90.00
#
_symmetry.space_group_name_H-M   'P 1'
#
loop_
_entity.id
_entity.type
_entity.pdbx_description
1 polymer ?
#
loop_
_entity_poly.entity_id
_entity_poly.type
_entity_poly.pdbx_seq_one_letter_code
_entity_poly.pdbx_strand_id
1 'polypeptide(L)'
;MKSLREKLETTSDFLTGVELVSIRGTMATKSAIKARAFANDLIADTEVDWISITDNAGGNPQLAPHSLGKPILYAGKEVVIHLTCKDLNRNGLESEAWALHSEGFQNILAMTGDYPVAGNDGLAKPVFDIDSVGLIAMLHKMNRGFDHAELIKPHYEPKYEKTSFNIGAVTTNYKLLEGELIPQYRKLQKKVEAGARFIINQVGYDSRKVHELRLYMDQHGMTRVPLIGNVYLLNGKVAKLFNTQRIPGVVVSDQLLQTCQKQAESPDKGRAYFHELAAKQVAIYRGLGYRGAYLGGAHNHASIRKILDLANSFSPDDYKTFAQEISFSRPGEHFYYQQDPDTGLSDPHKKTPPSPRKSPSIHYNISKWTHDHIFAPGTVLARQGAKACAKARDPLQGPAPLRALEHVSKNLLYTCKDCGDCSLPDIAYLCPESQCAKNQRNGPCGGTREGRCEVDGYGDCIWLRAYDRLKASGKEENLLSHSPMVQNQGLRNTSAWANNWLKRDHHK
;
A
#
# COMPACT_ATOMS: atom_id res chain seq x y z
N MET A 1 15.35 16.65 21.23
CA MET A 1 14.59 15.38 21.27
C MET A 1 15.02 14.56 20.06
N LYS A 2 15.17 13.24 20.16
CA LYS A 2 15.47 12.40 18.97
C LYS A 2 14.28 12.46 18.00
N SER A 3 14.55 12.63 16.72
CA SER A 3 13.55 12.54 15.63
C SER A 3 12.95 11.13 15.55
N LEU A 4 11.81 10.98 14.86
CA LEU A 4 11.19 9.67 14.66
C LEU A 4 12.12 8.71 13.91
N ARG A 5 12.87 9.21 12.91
CA ARG A 5 13.89 8.42 12.21
C ARG A 5 14.93 7.88 13.19
N GLU A 6 15.52 8.74 14.01
CA GLU A 6 16.56 8.34 14.96
C GLU A 6 16.03 7.33 15.99
N LYS A 7 14.80 7.49 16.49
CA LYS A 7 14.16 6.51 17.39
C LYS A 7 13.97 5.15 16.71
N LEU A 8 13.49 5.15 15.47
CA LEU A 8 13.28 3.93 14.70
C LEU A 8 14.61 3.22 14.36
N GLU A 9 15.67 3.96 14.05
CA GLU A 9 16.94 3.40 13.59
C GLU A 9 17.95 3.10 14.71
N THR A 10 17.95 3.86 15.81
CA THR A 10 19.05 3.84 16.80
C THR A 10 18.66 3.36 18.19
N THR A 11 17.37 3.19 18.48
CA THR A 11 16.91 2.70 19.79
C THR A 11 16.17 1.38 19.65
N SER A 12 15.98 0.69 20.78
CA SER A 12 15.13 -0.49 20.91
C SER A 12 13.75 -0.15 21.47
N ASP A 13 13.42 1.14 21.60
CA ASP A 13 12.17 1.58 22.20
C ASP A 13 10.98 1.07 21.38
N PHE A 14 9.89 0.74 22.09
CA PHE A 14 8.59 0.46 21.49
C PHE A 14 7.83 1.78 21.37
N LEU A 15 7.65 2.24 20.14
CA LEU A 15 7.15 3.59 19.88
C LEU A 15 5.63 3.64 19.75
N THR A 16 5.00 4.75 20.13
CA THR A 16 3.56 4.96 19.98
C THR A 16 3.25 6.09 19.01
N GLY A 17 2.49 5.76 17.96
CA GLY A 17 1.89 6.72 17.06
C GLY A 17 0.39 6.87 17.30
N VAL A 18 -0.15 8.06 17.11
CA VAL A 18 -1.60 8.28 17.16
C VAL A 18 -2.10 8.88 15.84
N GLU A 19 -3.16 8.31 15.29
CA GLU A 19 -3.83 8.84 14.10
C GLU A 19 -4.76 10.00 14.46
N LEU A 20 -4.54 11.15 13.83
CA LEU A 20 -5.48 12.25 13.81
C LEU A 20 -6.12 12.34 12.42
N VAL A 21 -7.40 11.98 12.35
CA VAL A 21 -8.17 12.05 11.10
C VAL A 21 -8.39 13.51 10.73
N SER A 22 -8.12 13.87 9.47
CA SER A 22 -8.38 15.22 8.98
C SER A 22 -9.87 15.57 9.02
N ILE A 23 -10.17 16.87 8.96
CA ILE A 23 -11.53 17.41 9.09
C ILE A 23 -12.07 17.86 7.74
N ARG A 24 -13.40 17.94 7.61
CA ARG A 24 -14.03 18.67 6.52
C ARG A 24 -14.37 20.09 7.00
N GLY A 25 -13.87 21.10 6.29
CA GLY A 25 -14.09 22.52 6.61
C GLY A 25 -12.82 23.25 7.02
N THR A 26 -12.97 24.50 7.48
CA THR A 26 -11.84 25.36 7.84
C THR A 26 -11.36 25.12 9.28
N MET A 27 -10.18 25.65 9.61
CA MET A 27 -9.61 25.61 10.96
C MET A 27 -10.41 26.37 12.03
N ALA A 28 -11.45 27.12 11.63
CA ALA A 28 -12.35 27.83 12.53
C ALA A 28 -13.59 27.01 12.94
N THR A 29 -13.79 25.83 12.35
CA THR A 29 -14.97 25.00 12.62
C THR A 29 -14.90 24.31 13.99
N LYS A 30 -16.06 23.96 14.58
CA LYS A 30 -16.13 23.23 15.86
C LYS A 30 -15.38 21.89 15.82
N SER A 31 -15.39 21.20 14.68
CA SER A 31 -14.62 19.98 14.45
C SER A 31 -13.12 20.25 14.50
N ALA A 32 -12.64 21.34 13.90
CA ALA A 32 -11.25 21.77 14.00
C ALA A 32 -10.85 22.09 15.45
N ILE A 33 -11.72 22.74 16.22
CA ILE A 33 -11.44 23.05 17.63
C ILE A 33 -11.23 21.76 18.43
N LYS A 34 -12.09 20.74 18.22
CA LYS A 34 -11.94 19.43 18.87
C LYS A 34 -10.66 18.72 18.44
N ALA A 35 -10.37 18.69 17.14
CA ALA A 35 -9.15 18.08 16.61
C ALA A 35 -7.89 18.76 17.17
N ARG A 36 -7.89 20.08 17.27
CA ARG A 36 -6.79 20.87 17.87
C ARG A 36 -6.64 20.63 19.36
N ALA A 37 -7.74 20.60 20.11
CA ALA A 37 -7.68 20.30 21.54
C ALA A 37 -7.08 18.90 21.77
N PHE A 38 -7.55 17.89 21.02
CA PHE A 38 -6.98 16.56 21.08
C PHE A 38 -5.51 16.54 20.65
N ALA A 39 -5.13 17.25 19.59
CA ALA A 39 -3.74 17.37 19.16
C ALA A 39 -2.85 18.01 20.25
N ASN A 40 -3.33 19.04 20.95
CA ASN A 40 -2.60 19.68 22.04
C ASN A 40 -2.35 18.71 23.21
N ASP A 41 -3.34 17.88 23.56
CA ASP A 41 -3.18 16.86 24.58
C ASP A 41 -2.12 15.82 24.15
N LEU A 42 -2.15 15.39 22.88
CA LEU A 42 -1.16 14.47 22.31
C LEU A 42 0.25 15.08 22.22
N ILE A 43 0.36 16.38 21.95
CA ILE A 43 1.64 17.11 21.95
C ILE A 43 2.27 17.04 23.34
N ALA A 44 1.48 17.25 24.39
CA ALA A 44 1.94 17.25 25.77
C ALA A 44 2.28 15.83 26.30
N ASP A 45 1.73 14.78 25.70
CA ASP A 45 1.98 13.40 26.12
C ASP A 45 3.35 12.89 25.65
N THR A 46 4.21 12.53 26.60
CA THR A 46 5.58 12.05 26.32
C THR A 46 5.63 10.59 25.84
N GLU A 47 4.58 9.80 26.06
CA GLU A 47 4.49 8.42 25.53
C GLU A 47 4.00 8.40 24.08
N VAL A 48 3.49 9.52 23.56
CA VAL A 48 3.14 9.67 22.13
C VAL A 48 4.36 10.19 21.38
N ASP A 49 4.99 9.29 20.60
CA ASP A 49 6.21 9.57 19.84
C ASP A 49 5.95 10.37 18.57
N TRP A 50 4.84 10.11 17.89
CA TRP A 50 4.44 10.86 16.70
C TRP A 50 2.91 10.94 16.53
N ILE A 51 2.46 11.93 15.76
CA ILE A 51 1.06 12.06 15.35
C ILE A 51 1.00 11.92 13.82
N SER A 52 0.19 10.99 13.32
CA SER A 52 -0.06 10.88 11.88
C SER A 52 -1.31 11.65 11.48
N ILE A 53 -1.26 12.35 10.34
CA ILE A 53 -2.41 13.06 9.77
C ILE A 53 -2.85 12.38 8.48
N THR A 54 -4.13 12.00 8.43
CA THR A 54 -4.69 11.32 7.26
C THR A 54 -4.98 12.26 6.09
N ASP A 55 -4.87 11.74 4.88
CA ASP A 55 -5.19 12.43 3.62
C ASP A 55 -6.47 11.87 3.02
N ASN A 56 -7.54 12.70 3.04
CA ASN A 56 -8.84 12.42 2.42
C ASN A 56 -9.33 10.99 2.72
N ALA A 57 -9.40 10.64 4.01
CA ALA A 57 -9.64 9.28 4.48
C ALA A 57 -10.93 8.68 3.88
N GLY A 58 -10.85 7.43 3.41
CA GLY A 58 -11.98 6.75 2.77
C GLY A 58 -12.40 7.37 1.44
N GLY A 59 -11.55 8.17 0.79
CA GLY A 59 -11.85 8.82 -0.48
C GLY A 59 -12.77 10.03 -0.38
N ASN A 60 -12.88 10.64 0.81
CA ASN A 60 -13.70 11.82 1.06
C ASN A 60 -12.84 13.08 1.12
N PRO A 61 -13.26 14.21 0.51
CA PRO A 61 -12.50 15.45 0.57
C PRO A 61 -12.45 16.01 1.99
N GLN A 62 -11.24 16.24 2.48
CA GLN A 62 -10.90 16.77 3.79
C GLN A 62 -9.88 17.90 3.63
N LEU A 63 -9.62 18.60 4.73
CA LEU A 63 -8.56 19.60 4.81
C LEU A 63 -7.21 18.95 4.51
N ALA A 64 -6.34 19.66 3.78
CA ALA A 64 -5.01 19.18 3.46
C ALA A 64 -4.26 18.81 4.76
N PRO A 65 -3.62 17.62 4.84
CA PRO A 65 -3.03 17.11 6.07
C PRO A 65 -2.04 18.07 6.73
N HIS A 66 -1.20 18.74 5.93
CA HIS A 66 -0.21 19.67 6.42
C HIS A 66 -0.82 20.87 7.18
N SER A 67 -2.08 21.25 6.89
CA SER A 67 -2.76 22.34 7.59
C SER A 67 -3.02 22.02 9.07
N LEU A 68 -3.31 20.76 9.39
CA LEU A 68 -3.40 20.29 10.78
C LEU A 68 -2.03 19.94 11.35
N GLY A 69 -1.11 19.47 10.50
CA GLY A 69 0.24 19.08 10.91
C GLY A 69 1.12 20.26 11.34
N LYS A 70 1.01 21.44 10.71
CA LYS A 70 1.93 22.56 10.94
C LYS A 70 1.95 23.02 12.41
N PRO A 71 0.81 23.27 13.08
CA PRO A 71 0.81 23.61 14.50
C PRO A 71 1.46 22.54 15.39
N ILE A 72 1.31 21.25 15.04
CA ILE A 72 1.88 20.13 15.79
C ILE A 72 3.39 20.07 15.61
N LEU A 73 3.85 20.21 14.36
CA LEU A 73 5.26 20.26 14.00
C LEU A 73 5.96 21.45 14.69
N TYR A 74 5.35 22.63 14.67
CA TYR A 74 5.91 23.84 15.29
C TYR A 74 5.88 23.81 16.82
N ALA A 75 5.03 22.97 17.41
CA ALA A 75 5.08 22.64 18.84
C ALA A 75 6.17 21.61 19.18
N GLY A 76 6.95 21.14 18.20
CA GLY A 76 8.09 20.25 18.38
C GLY A 76 7.74 18.75 18.48
N LYS A 77 6.51 18.35 18.15
CA LYS A 77 6.11 16.93 18.09
C LYS A 77 6.33 16.39 16.67
N GLU A 78 6.81 15.15 16.57
CA GLU A 78 6.98 14.49 15.27
C GLU A 78 5.63 14.29 14.57
N VAL A 79 5.56 14.66 13.29
CA VAL A 79 4.37 14.51 12.46
C VAL A 79 4.67 13.59 11.28
N VAL A 80 3.77 12.63 11.04
CA VAL A 80 3.76 11.78 9.84
C VAL A 80 2.61 12.21 8.94
N ILE A 81 2.91 12.69 7.73
CA ILE A 81 1.89 13.09 6.77
C ILE A 81 1.56 11.90 5.86
N HIS A 82 0.28 11.54 5.76
CA HIS A 82 -0.16 10.61 4.72
C HIS A 82 -0.13 11.35 3.37
N LEU A 83 0.55 10.79 2.38
CA LEU A 83 0.60 11.31 1.02
C LEU A 83 0.12 10.23 0.06
N THR A 84 -0.95 10.51 -0.68
CA THR A 84 -1.62 9.47 -1.48
C THR A 84 -1.74 9.81 -2.97
N CYS A 85 -1.71 8.79 -3.82
CA CYS A 85 -1.73 8.95 -5.29
C CYS A 85 -3.13 9.01 -5.92
N LYS A 86 -4.20 9.02 -5.10
CA LYS A 86 -5.59 8.84 -5.57
C LYS A 86 -6.12 10.02 -6.38
N ASP A 87 -5.69 11.23 -6.04
CA ASP A 87 -6.21 12.52 -6.50
C ASP A 87 -5.12 13.46 -7.02
N LEU A 88 -3.84 13.10 -6.88
CA LEU A 88 -2.70 13.84 -7.43
C LEU A 88 -1.94 12.99 -8.46
N ASN A 89 -1.53 13.62 -9.57
CA ASN A 89 -0.58 13.02 -10.50
C ASN A 89 0.85 13.20 -9.98
N ARG A 90 1.86 12.62 -10.64
CA ARG A 90 3.25 12.73 -10.14
C ARG A 90 3.76 14.17 -10.03
N ASN A 91 3.29 15.09 -10.87
CA ASN A 91 3.69 16.50 -10.80
C ASN A 91 3.09 17.19 -9.55
N GLY A 92 1.83 16.90 -9.24
CA GLY A 92 1.19 17.34 -8.00
C GLY A 92 1.82 16.71 -6.76
N LEU A 93 2.13 15.41 -6.80
CA LEU A 93 2.82 14.71 -5.71
C LEU A 93 4.22 15.26 -5.45
N GLU A 94 5.00 15.55 -6.49
CA GLU A 94 6.33 16.15 -6.38
C GLU A 94 6.26 17.57 -5.79
N SER A 95 5.29 18.38 -6.25
CA SER A 95 5.07 19.73 -5.72
C SER A 95 4.66 19.71 -4.24
N GLU A 96 3.74 18.82 -3.86
CA GLU A 96 3.33 18.64 -2.46
C GLU A 96 4.51 18.16 -1.61
N ALA A 97 5.33 17.25 -2.11
CA ALA A 97 6.54 16.83 -1.40
C ALA A 97 7.51 18.00 -1.17
N TRP A 98 7.78 18.84 -2.19
CA TRP A 98 8.60 20.03 -1.99
C TRP A 98 8.04 20.99 -0.94
N ALA A 99 6.71 21.20 -0.95
CA ALA A 99 6.05 22.02 0.06
C ALA A 99 6.19 21.42 1.47
N LEU A 100 5.94 20.12 1.63
CA LEU A 100 6.09 19.42 2.91
C LEU A 100 7.51 19.54 3.47
N HIS A 101 8.52 19.29 2.64
CA HIS A 101 9.92 19.42 3.06
C HIS A 101 10.26 20.85 3.48
N SER A 102 9.81 21.84 2.72
CA SER A 102 10.08 23.27 2.97
C SER A 102 9.48 23.75 4.30
N GLU A 103 8.35 23.17 4.72
CA GLU A 103 7.71 23.45 6.00
C GLU A 103 8.33 22.66 7.17
N GLY A 104 9.29 21.78 6.89
CA GLY A 104 10.00 20.97 7.90
C GLY A 104 9.40 19.60 8.16
N PHE A 105 8.39 19.15 7.39
CA PHE A 105 7.89 17.78 7.53
C PHE A 105 8.92 16.80 6.97
N GLN A 106 9.38 15.88 7.82
CA GLN A 106 10.35 14.88 7.44
C GLN A 106 9.78 13.47 7.36
N ASN A 107 8.60 13.19 7.92
CA ASN A 107 8.03 11.84 7.89
C ASN A 107 6.81 11.78 6.97
N ILE A 108 6.85 10.90 5.96
CA ILE A 108 5.75 10.70 5.00
C ILE A 108 5.32 9.24 5.04
N LEU A 109 4.01 8.99 5.16
CA LEU A 109 3.43 7.67 4.90
C LEU A 109 2.91 7.62 3.47
N ALA A 110 3.66 6.96 2.58
CA ALA A 110 3.36 6.89 1.16
C ALA A 110 2.33 5.79 0.86
N MET A 111 1.19 6.16 0.26
CA MET A 111 0.09 5.24 -0.01
C MET A 111 -0.45 5.41 -1.44
N THR A 112 -1.07 4.36 -2.00
CA THR A 112 -1.82 4.55 -3.25
C THR A 112 -3.10 5.35 -3.00
N GLY A 113 -3.73 5.18 -1.83
CA GLY A 113 -4.98 5.83 -1.46
C GLY A 113 -6.23 5.02 -1.81
N ASP A 114 -7.33 5.41 -1.18
CA ASP A 114 -8.66 4.85 -1.43
C ASP A 114 -9.23 5.41 -2.72
N TYR A 115 -10.12 4.64 -3.36
CA TYR A 115 -10.84 5.13 -4.52
C TYR A 115 -11.74 6.31 -4.09
N PRO A 116 -11.74 7.44 -4.80
CA PRO A 116 -12.66 8.55 -4.48
C PRO A 116 -14.11 8.06 -4.48
N VAL A 117 -14.89 8.49 -3.49
CA VAL A 117 -16.32 8.10 -3.35
C VAL A 117 -17.27 9.30 -3.36
N ALA A 118 -16.72 10.51 -3.29
CA ALA A 118 -17.45 11.76 -3.24
C ALA A 118 -16.64 12.90 -3.90
N GLY A 119 -17.24 14.08 -4.00
CA GLY A 119 -16.63 15.27 -4.62
C GLY A 119 -17.63 16.42 -4.75
N ASN A 120 -17.17 17.54 -5.32
CA ASN A 120 -18.04 18.66 -5.69
C ASN A 120 -18.87 18.26 -6.92
N ASP A 121 -20.19 18.42 -6.85
CA ASP A 121 -21.14 18.06 -7.92
C ASP A 121 -21.12 16.57 -8.34
N GLY A 122 -20.62 15.68 -7.47
CA GLY A 122 -20.66 14.23 -7.69
C GLY A 122 -19.31 13.54 -7.46
N LEU A 123 -19.16 12.36 -8.06
CA LEU A 123 -17.97 11.52 -7.91
C LEU A 123 -16.77 12.15 -8.63
N ALA A 124 -15.68 12.43 -7.91
CA ALA A 124 -14.45 12.96 -8.50
C ALA A 124 -13.75 11.91 -9.38
N LYS A 125 -13.09 12.38 -10.45
CA LYS A 125 -12.28 11.51 -11.32
C LYS A 125 -11.04 11.02 -10.54
N PRO A 126 -10.80 9.70 -10.45
CA PRO A 126 -9.56 9.18 -9.88
C PRO A 126 -8.35 9.50 -10.77
N VAL A 127 -7.19 9.74 -10.14
CA VAL A 127 -5.94 10.06 -10.86
C VAL A 127 -5.05 8.83 -11.01
N PHE A 128 -4.54 8.28 -9.89
CA PHE A 128 -3.68 7.07 -9.87
C PHE A 128 -2.59 7.02 -10.95
N ASP A 129 -1.93 8.15 -11.22
CA ASP A 129 -0.84 8.23 -12.21
C ASP A 129 0.39 7.40 -11.82
N ILE A 130 0.61 7.25 -10.52
CA ILE A 130 1.54 6.30 -9.90
C ILE A 130 0.86 5.61 -8.72
N ASP A 131 1.47 4.55 -8.20
CA ASP A 131 1.03 3.88 -6.97
C ASP A 131 2.04 4.10 -5.82
N SER A 132 1.75 3.55 -4.64
CA SER A 132 2.63 3.68 -3.46
C SER A 132 4.09 3.31 -3.73
N VAL A 133 4.37 2.32 -4.58
CA VAL A 133 5.77 1.97 -4.91
C VAL A 133 6.39 3.08 -5.75
N GLY A 134 5.68 3.57 -6.76
CA GLY A 134 6.14 4.71 -7.57
C GLY A 134 6.36 5.97 -6.73
N LEU A 135 5.47 6.26 -5.78
CA LEU A 135 5.62 7.38 -4.86
C LEU A 135 6.84 7.23 -3.95
N ILE A 136 7.06 6.05 -3.35
CA ILE A 136 8.26 5.77 -2.55
C ILE A 136 9.52 5.97 -3.40
N ALA A 137 9.55 5.43 -4.62
CA ALA A 137 10.68 5.58 -5.52
C ALA A 137 10.95 7.06 -5.89
N MET A 138 9.89 7.85 -6.10
CA MET A 138 10.00 9.29 -6.35
C MET A 138 10.59 10.04 -5.15
N LEU A 139 10.02 9.85 -3.96
CA LEU A 139 10.51 10.48 -2.72
C LEU A 139 11.95 10.05 -2.40
N HIS A 140 12.30 8.79 -2.67
CA HIS A 140 13.67 8.28 -2.50
C HIS A 140 14.66 8.95 -3.46
N LYS A 141 14.26 9.21 -4.71
CA LYS A 141 15.07 10.02 -5.65
C LYS A 141 15.23 11.45 -5.15
N MET A 142 14.16 12.09 -4.67
CA MET A 142 14.23 13.45 -4.12
C MET A 142 15.22 13.53 -2.95
N ASN A 143 15.27 12.51 -2.09
CA ASN A 143 16.26 12.43 -1.00
C ASN A 143 17.72 12.34 -1.48
N ARG A 144 17.95 11.96 -2.73
CA ARG A 144 19.28 11.92 -3.34
C ARG A 144 19.64 13.20 -4.10
N GLY A 145 18.72 14.17 -4.17
CA GLY A 145 18.85 15.39 -4.98
C GLY A 145 18.37 15.10 -6.39
N PHE A 146 17.08 14.82 -6.56
CA PHE A 146 16.54 14.46 -7.87
C PHE A 146 16.58 15.66 -8.82
N ASP A 147 17.18 15.50 -10.01
CA ASP A 147 17.10 16.46 -11.10
C ASP A 147 16.63 15.79 -12.40
N HIS A 148 15.54 16.30 -12.99
CA HIS A 148 14.99 15.81 -14.25
C HIS A 148 16.01 15.81 -15.40
N ALA A 149 17.02 16.68 -15.35
CA ALA A 149 18.09 16.69 -16.33
C ALA A 149 18.94 15.41 -16.32
N GLU A 150 19.00 14.66 -15.22
CA GLU A 150 19.65 13.34 -15.15
C GLU A 150 18.99 12.32 -16.09
N LEU A 151 17.70 12.47 -16.38
CA LEU A 151 16.98 11.59 -17.31
C LEU A 151 17.34 11.84 -18.78
N ILE A 152 17.94 12.99 -19.07
CA ILE A 152 18.25 13.45 -20.43
C ILE A 152 19.76 13.44 -20.68
N LYS A 153 20.58 13.69 -19.66
CA LYS A 153 22.02 13.87 -19.75
C LYS A 153 22.76 12.84 -18.87
N PRO A 154 23.44 11.85 -19.47
CA PRO A 154 24.34 10.97 -18.72
C PRO A 154 25.42 11.80 -17.99
N HIS A 155 25.73 11.44 -16.73
CA HIS A 155 26.71 12.13 -15.87
C HIS A 155 26.35 13.56 -15.45
N TYR A 156 25.07 13.93 -15.48
CA TYR A 156 24.62 15.20 -14.94
C TYR A 156 24.68 15.20 -13.40
N GLU A 157 25.34 16.21 -12.82
CA GLU A 157 25.30 16.44 -11.37
C GLU A 157 24.00 17.17 -11.00
N PRO A 158 23.17 16.59 -10.12
CA PRO A 158 21.91 17.21 -9.73
C PRO A 158 22.11 18.57 -9.07
N LYS A 159 21.32 19.55 -9.51
CA LYS A 159 21.40 20.93 -8.99
C LYS A 159 20.43 21.22 -7.85
N TYR A 160 19.38 20.42 -7.72
CA TYR A 160 18.37 20.64 -6.70
C TYR A 160 18.86 20.16 -5.33
N GLU A 161 18.39 20.82 -4.28
CA GLU A 161 18.65 20.41 -2.91
C GLU A 161 18.09 19.01 -2.64
N LYS A 162 18.70 18.31 -1.69
CA LYS A 162 18.21 16.99 -1.26
C LYS A 162 17.07 17.18 -0.28
N THR A 163 16.00 16.43 -0.45
CA THR A 163 15.03 16.26 0.64
C THR A 163 15.59 15.29 1.69
N SER A 164 14.97 15.22 2.87
CA SER A 164 15.37 14.28 3.92
C SER A 164 14.20 13.47 4.48
N PHE A 165 13.32 12.94 3.62
CA PHE A 165 12.14 12.19 4.04
C PHE A 165 12.45 10.82 4.66
N ASN A 166 11.88 10.55 5.83
CA ASN A 166 11.72 9.22 6.42
C ASN A 166 10.42 8.61 5.86
N ILE A 167 10.57 7.74 4.86
CA ILE A 167 9.45 7.28 4.03
C ILE A 167 8.85 6.01 4.63
N GLY A 168 7.66 6.10 5.19
CA GLY A 168 6.84 4.98 5.62
C GLY A 168 6.04 4.38 4.48
N ALA A 169 5.68 3.10 4.62
CA ALA A 169 4.71 2.45 3.74
C ALA A 169 3.71 1.59 4.53
N VAL A 170 2.58 1.28 3.91
CA VAL A 170 1.54 0.42 4.51
C VAL A 170 1.51 -0.94 3.82
N THR A 171 1.28 -2.02 4.56
CA THR A 171 1.04 -3.36 4.00
C THR A 171 -0.19 -4.02 4.64
N THR A 172 -0.84 -4.94 3.93
CA THR A 172 -1.92 -5.76 4.49
C THR A 172 -1.68 -7.23 4.15
N ASN A 173 -1.83 -8.08 5.16
CA ASN A 173 -1.66 -9.54 5.12
C ASN A 173 -2.95 -10.29 5.50
N TYR A 174 -4.04 -9.56 5.79
CA TYR A 174 -5.36 -10.10 6.11
C TYR A 174 -6.13 -10.42 4.83
N LYS A 175 -5.67 -11.46 4.13
CA LYS A 175 -6.16 -11.88 2.81
C LYS A 175 -6.66 -13.30 2.83
N LEU A 176 -7.86 -13.49 2.25
CA LEU A 176 -8.57 -14.75 2.28
C LEU A 176 -7.88 -15.77 1.37
N LEU A 177 -7.51 -15.36 0.16
CA LEU A 177 -6.96 -16.26 -0.85
C LEU A 177 -5.44 -16.12 -0.97
N GLU A 178 -4.77 -17.21 -1.33
CA GLU A 178 -3.34 -17.23 -1.66
C GLU A 178 -2.98 -16.20 -2.74
N GLY A 179 -3.77 -16.16 -3.83
CA GLY A 179 -3.59 -15.20 -4.92
C GLY A 179 -3.89 -13.74 -4.54
N GLU A 180 -4.36 -13.48 -3.33
CA GLU A 180 -4.43 -12.13 -2.75
C GLU A 180 -3.25 -11.87 -1.80
N LEU A 181 -2.88 -12.85 -0.96
CA LEU A 181 -1.83 -12.71 0.04
C LEU A 181 -0.43 -12.59 -0.59
N ILE A 182 -0.06 -13.55 -1.45
CA ILE A 182 1.29 -13.63 -2.01
C ILE A 182 1.66 -12.35 -2.78
N PRO A 183 0.77 -11.78 -3.63
CA PRO A 183 1.08 -10.53 -4.31
C PRO A 183 1.24 -9.32 -3.36
N GLN A 184 0.57 -9.28 -2.19
CA GLN A 184 0.81 -8.23 -1.19
C GLN A 184 2.22 -8.32 -0.60
N TYR A 185 2.66 -9.53 -0.29
CA TYR A 185 4.00 -9.77 0.22
C TYR A 185 5.10 -9.45 -0.80
N ARG A 186 4.89 -9.77 -2.08
CA ARG A 186 5.79 -9.32 -3.17
C ARG A 186 5.81 -7.79 -3.29
N LYS A 187 4.66 -7.15 -3.15
CA LYS A 187 4.60 -5.68 -3.15
C LYS A 187 5.29 -5.07 -1.93
N LEU A 188 5.24 -5.71 -0.76
CA LEU A 188 5.96 -5.28 0.43
C LEU A 188 7.48 -5.29 0.19
N GLN A 189 8.04 -6.38 -0.36
CA GLN A 189 9.46 -6.43 -0.74
C GLN A 189 9.82 -5.28 -1.67
N LYS A 190 9.02 -5.09 -2.73
CA LYS A 190 9.21 -3.99 -3.69
C LYS A 190 9.13 -2.60 -3.05
N LYS A 191 8.29 -2.39 -2.03
CA LYS A 191 8.23 -1.11 -1.27
C LYS A 191 9.51 -0.86 -0.48
N VAL A 192 10.05 -1.90 0.17
CA VAL A 192 11.32 -1.82 0.90
C VAL A 192 12.47 -1.54 -0.07
N GLU A 193 12.55 -2.29 -1.17
CA GLU A 193 13.54 -2.09 -2.24
C GLU A 193 13.47 -0.68 -2.85
N ALA A 194 12.27 -0.14 -3.03
CA ALA A 194 12.05 1.21 -3.56
C ALA A 194 12.52 2.32 -2.59
N GLY A 195 12.75 2.01 -1.32
CA GLY A 195 13.30 2.94 -0.34
C GLY A 195 12.44 3.20 0.90
N ALA A 196 11.39 2.40 1.16
CA ALA A 196 10.65 2.51 2.42
C ALA A 196 11.59 2.24 3.63
N ARG A 197 11.41 3.02 4.69
CA ARG A 197 12.23 3.03 5.90
C ARG A 197 11.51 2.47 7.12
N PHE A 198 10.17 2.43 7.11
CA PHE A 198 9.36 1.72 8.09
C PHE A 198 8.06 1.26 7.47
N ILE A 199 7.44 0.22 8.05
CA ILE A 199 6.20 -0.36 7.57
C ILE A 199 5.15 -0.29 8.66
N ILE A 200 3.96 0.22 8.33
CA ILE A 200 2.76 0.10 9.18
C ILE A 200 1.91 -1.05 8.65
N ASN A 201 1.68 -2.07 9.48
CA ASN A 201 0.71 -3.12 9.22
C ASN A 201 -0.68 -2.49 9.19
N GLN A 202 -1.52 -2.85 8.22
CA GLN A 202 -2.93 -2.45 8.22
C GLN A 202 -3.68 -3.06 9.42
N VAL A 203 -4.85 -2.53 9.77
CA VAL A 203 -5.75 -3.06 10.80
C VAL A 203 -6.15 -4.51 10.51
N GLY A 204 -6.03 -5.36 11.53
CA GLY A 204 -6.64 -6.68 11.59
C GLY A 204 -6.54 -7.27 13.00
N TYR A 205 -7.17 -8.44 13.19
CA TYR A 205 -7.47 -8.99 14.52
C TYR A 205 -7.13 -10.48 14.63
N ASP A 206 -6.08 -10.91 13.93
CA ASP A 206 -5.57 -12.28 14.00
C ASP A 206 -4.07 -12.26 14.30
N SER A 207 -3.69 -12.77 15.47
CA SER A 207 -2.31 -12.70 15.95
C SER A 207 -1.37 -13.62 15.19
N ARG A 208 -1.89 -14.71 14.61
CA ARG A 208 -1.10 -15.58 13.72
C ARG A 208 -0.76 -14.85 12.44
N LYS A 209 -1.67 -14.04 11.89
CA LYS A 209 -1.37 -13.14 10.77
C LYS A 209 -0.34 -12.08 11.14
N VAL A 210 -0.44 -11.47 12.32
CA VAL A 210 0.57 -10.54 12.83
C VAL A 210 1.95 -11.22 12.88
N HIS A 211 2.04 -12.42 13.47
CA HIS A 211 3.30 -13.18 13.51
C HIS A 211 3.80 -13.57 12.11
N GLU A 212 2.90 -13.98 11.21
CA GLU A 212 3.21 -14.33 9.83
C GLU A 212 3.92 -13.20 9.09
N LEU A 213 3.46 -11.95 9.24
CA LEU A 213 4.09 -10.80 8.59
C LEU A 213 5.52 -10.56 9.12
N ARG A 214 5.72 -10.65 10.45
CA ARG A 214 7.05 -10.51 11.05
C ARG A 214 8.01 -11.57 10.52
N LEU A 215 7.61 -12.85 10.58
CA LEU A 215 8.41 -13.97 10.07
C LEU A 215 8.71 -13.82 8.58
N TYR A 216 7.71 -13.40 7.79
CA TYR A 216 7.90 -13.17 6.36
C TYR A 216 8.96 -12.11 6.11
N MET A 217 8.90 -10.98 6.82
CA MET A 217 9.90 -9.92 6.69
C MET A 217 11.30 -10.40 7.09
N ASP A 218 11.41 -11.21 8.14
CA ASP A 218 12.70 -11.71 8.61
C ASP A 218 13.34 -12.67 7.61
N GLN A 219 12.56 -13.62 7.08
CA GLN A 219 13.03 -14.61 6.12
C GLN A 219 13.33 -14.05 4.73
N HIS A 220 12.89 -12.82 4.43
CA HIS A 220 13.12 -12.15 3.15
C HIS A 220 14.01 -10.92 3.29
N GLY A 221 14.88 -10.88 4.31
CA GLY A 221 15.96 -9.88 4.43
C GLY A 221 15.49 -8.48 4.81
N MET A 222 14.28 -8.32 5.33
CA MET A 222 13.68 -7.03 5.73
C MET A 222 13.76 -6.78 7.24
N THR A 223 14.62 -7.49 7.98
CA THR A 223 14.80 -7.36 9.45
C THR A 223 15.17 -5.95 9.90
N ARG A 224 15.89 -5.20 9.06
CA ARG A 224 16.33 -3.82 9.36
C ARG A 224 15.24 -2.78 9.20
N VAL A 225 14.10 -3.13 8.60
CA VAL A 225 12.98 -2.20 8.41
C VAL A 225 12.02 -2.36 9.59
N PRO A 226 11.86 -1.32 10.43
CA PRO A 226 10.92 -1.35 11.54
C PRO A 226 9.50 -1.63 11.07
N LEU A 227 8.84 -2.55 11.77
CA LEU A 227 7.46 -2.92 11.54
C LEU A 227 6.62 -2.42 12.71
N ILE A 228 5.55 -1.69 12.41
CA ILE A 228 4.65 -1.03 13.36
C ILE A 228 3.26 -1.63 13.19
N GLY A 229 2.62 -1.97 14.30
CA GLY A 229 1.31 -2.62 14.30
C GLY A 229 0.19 -1.59 14.39
N ASN A 230 -0.82 -1.65 13.53
CA ASN A 230 -2.00 -0.80 13.66
C ASN A 230 -2.97 -1.41 14.67
N VAL A 231 -3.32 -0.62 15.68
CA VAL A 231 -4.29 -0.94 16.72
C VAL A 231 -5.45 0.04 16.56
N TYR A 232 -6.62 -0.47 16.21
CA TYR A 232 -7.80 0.36 16.04
C TYR A 232 -8.74 0.18 17.24
N LEU A 233 -9.10 1.27 17.91
CA LEU A 233 -10.10 1.24 18.98
C LEU A 233 -11.48 0.97 18.39
N LEU A 234 -11.88 -0.30 18.39
CA LEU A 234 -13.17 -0.74 17.88
C LEU A 234 -14.34 -0.28 18.74
N ASN A 235 -15.53 -0.34 18.14
CA ASN A 235 -16.80 -0.34 18.83
C ASN A 235 -17.82 -1.15 18.02
N GLY A 236 -18.99 -1.45 18.59
CA GLY A 236 -20.02 -2.24 17.90
C GLY A 236 -20.47 -1.69 16.53
N LYS A 237 -20.52 -0.36 16.36
CA LYS A 237 -20.91 0.26 15.07
C LYS A 237 -19.81 0.10 14.03
N VAL A 238 -18.57 0.39 14.39
CA VAL A 238 -17.41 0.29 13.49
C VAL A 238 -17.12 -1.16 13.13
N ALA A 239 -17.23 -2.09 14.09
CA ALA A 239 -17.09 -3.52 13.83
C ALA A 239 -18.10 -4.00 12.77
N LYS A 240 -19.36 -3.55 12.86
CA LYS A 240 -20.39 -3.84 11.84
C LYS A 240 -20.01 -3.28 10.47
N LEU A 241 -19.50 -2.04 10.42
CA LEU A 241 -19.04 -1.44 9.16
C LEU A 241 -17.85 -2.20 8.55
N PHE A 242 -16.85 -2.54 9.36
CA PHE A 242 -15.65 -3.25 8.91
C PHE A 242 -15.97 -4.67 8.42
N ASN A 243 -16.93 -5.35 9.06
CA ASN A 243 -17.38 -6.67 8.63
C ASN A 243 -18.07 -6.66 7.24
N THR A 244 -18.66 -5.54 6.80
CA THR A 244 -19.21 -5.43 5.44
C THR A 244 -18.15 -5.55 4.33
N GLN A 245 -16.87 -5.50 4.70
CA GLN A 245 -15.71 -5.43 3.80
C GLN A 245 -15.71 -4.22 2.84
N ARG A 246 -16.64 -3.26 2.99
CA ARG A 246 -16.71 -2.07 2.13
C ARG A 246 -15.53 -1.12 2.30
N ILE A 247 -14.79 -1.21 3.42
CA ILE A 247 -13.57 -0.44 3.64
C ILE A 247 -12.38 -1.26 3.13
N PRO A 248 -11.67 -0.79 2.10
CA PRO A 248 -10.53 -1.48 1.52
C PRO A 248 -9.48 -1.95 2.53
N GLY A 249 -9.16 -3.25 2.50
CA GLY A 249 -8.03 -3.81 3.24
C GLY A 249 -8.22 -3.93 4.76
N VAL A 250 -9.42 -3.66 5.28
CA VAL A 250 -9.80 -3.86 6.69
C VAL A 250 -10.74 -5.05 6.80
N VAL A 251 -10.49 -5.93 7.77
CA VAL A 251 -11.26 -7.17 7.94
C VAL A 251 -11.68 -7.32 9.41
N VAL A 252 -12.97 -7.53 9.63
CA VAL A 252 -13.55 -8.02 10.89
C VAL A 252 -14.35 -9.27 10.54
N SER A 253 -13.94 -10.42 11.07
CA SER A 253 -14.64 -11.69 10.84
C SER A 253 -16.01 -11.70 11.53
N ASP A 254 -16.88 -12.61 11.12
CA ASP A 254 -18.22 -12.77 11.72
C ASP A 254 -18.12 -13.11 13.21
N GLN A 255 -17.13 -13.92 13.59
CA GLN A 255 -16.85 -14.25 14.98
C GLN A 255 -16.52 -13.00 15.81
N LEU A 256 -15.61 -12.14 15.32
CA LEU A 256 -15.29 -10.90 16.01
C LEU A 256 -16.47 -9.94 16.04
N LEU A 257 -17.24 -9.85 14.95
CA LEU A 257 -18.44 -9.03 14.91
C LEU A 257 -19.45 -9.46 15.99
N GLN A 258 -19.72 -10.76 16.13
CA GLN A 258 -20.63 -11.29 17.15
C GLN A 258 -20.15 -10.91 18.56
N THR A 259 -18.86 -11.08 18.85
CA THR A 259 -18.26 -10.65 20.11
C THR A 259 -18.45 -9.14 20.33
N CYS A 260 -18.21 -8.32 19.30
CA CYS A 260 -18.34 -6.87 19.40
C CYS A 260 -19.80 -6.42 19.61
N GLN A 261 -20.78 -7.07 18.97
CA GLN A 261 -22.21 -6.76 19.19
C GLN A 261 -22.62 -7.12 20.62
N LYS A 262 -22.24 -8.31 21.10
CA LYS A 262 -22.52 -8.74 22.48
C LYS A 262 -21.93 -7.77 23.51
N GLN A 263 -20.67 -7.35 23.31
CA GLN A 263 -20.04 -6.39 24.22
C GLN A 263 -20.70 -5.00 24.14
N ALA A 264 -21.20 -4.60 22.97
CA ALA A 264 -21.89 -3.31 22.80
C ALA A 264 -23.26 -3.23 23.51
N GLU A 265 -23.82 -4.37 23.95
CA GLU A 265 -25.06 -4.44 24.73
C GLU A 265 -24.86 -4.08 26.22
N SER A 266 -23.62 -4.11 26.72
CA SER A 266 -23.31 -3.75 28.11
C SER A 266 -23.70 -2.29 28.45
N PRO A 267 -23.85 -1.95 29.75
CA PRO A 267 -24.19 -0.57 30.16
C PRO A 267 -23.19 0.48 29.67
N ASP A 268 -21.90 0.14 29.62
CA ASP A 268 -20.84 1.04 29.13
C ASP A 268 -20.62 0.96 27.60
N LYS A 269 -21.47 0.20 26.88
CA LYS A 269 -21.40 -0.04 25.42
C LYS A 269 -20.10 -0.72 24.97
N GLY A 270 -19.57 -1.59 25.82
CA GLY A 270 -18.37 -2.38 25.58
C GLY A 270 -17.08 -1.59 25.70
N ARG A 271 -17.11 -0.34 26.20
CA ARG A 271 -15.94 0.53 26.26
C ARG A 271 -14.77 -0.14 26.97
N ALA A 272 -14.97 -0.74 28.15
CA ALA A 272 -13.91 -1.43 28.87
C ALA A 272 -13.27 -2.55 28.01
N TYR A 273 -14.10 -3.41 27.42
CA TYR A 273 -13.67 -4.49 26.53
C TYR A 273 -12.85 -3.98 25.34
N PHE A 274 -13.29 -2.92 24.64
CA PHE A 274 -12.57 -2.43 23.45
C PHE A 274 -11.23 -1.77 23.80
N HIS A 275 -11.11 -1.11 24.95
CA HIS A 275 -9.81 -0.59 25.41
C HIS A 275 -8.87 -1.74 25.79
N GLU A 276 -9.39 -2.79 26.44
CA GLU A 276 -8.60 -3.98 26.76
C GLU A 276 -8.16 -4.73 25.49
N LEU A 277 -9.05 -4.92 24.52
CA LEU A 277 -8.72 -5.53 23.22
C LEU A 277 -7.59 -4.76 22.53
N ALA A 278 -7.68 -3.43 22.48
CA ALA A 278 -6.64 -2.58 21.90
C ALA A 278 -5.32 -2.71 22.69
N ALA A 279 -5.37 -2.70 24.02
CA ALA A 279 -4.18 -2.86 24.87
C ALA A 279 -3.51 -4.22 24.69
N LYS A 280 -4.30 -5.30 24.57
CA LYS A 280 -3.80 -6.65 24.27
C LYS A 280 -3.09 -6.70 22.92
N GLN A 281 -3.64 -6.03 21.89
CA GLN A 281 -2.95 -5.91 20.60
C GLN A 281 -1.62 -5.15 20.70
N VAL A 282 -1.54 -4.07 21.48
CA VAL A 282 -0.26 -3.37 21.76
C VAL A 282 0.75 -4.35 22.36
N ALA A 283 0.36 -5.14 23.36
CA ALA A 283 1.23 -6.14 23.98
C ALA A 283 1.66 -7.24 23.00
N ILE A 284 0.76 -7.72 22.13
CA ILE A 284 1.08 -8.69 21.06
C ILE A 284 2.11 -8.14 20.09
N TYR A 285 1.93 -6.92 19.59
CA TYR A 285 2.92 -6.29 18.72
C TYR A 285 4.28 -6.17 19.42
N ARG A 286 4.29 -5.72 20.68
CA ARG A 286 5.52 -5.61 21.49
C ARG A 286 6.22 -6.96 21.66
N GLY A 287 5.49 -8.00 22.05
CA GLY A 287 6.03 -9.36 22.28
C GLY A 287 6.46 -10.09 21.01
N LEU A 288 5.87 -9.75 19.85
CA LEU A 288 6.26 -10.29 18.54
C LEU A 288 7.38 -9.49 17.85
N GLY A 289 8.02 -8.56 18.56
CA GLY A 289 9.18 -7.82 18.03
C GLY A 289 8.82 -6.71 17.02
N TYR A 290 7.56 -6.24 17.02
CA TYR A 290 7.23 -4.99 16.34
C TYR A 290 7.88 -3.81 17.08
N ARG A 291 8.22 -2.76 16.35
CA ARG A 291 8.90 -1.56 16.87
C ARG A 291 7.96 -0.48 17.39
N GLY A 292 6.65 -0.70 17.28
CA GLY A 292 5.69 0.23 17.83
C GLY A 292 4.24 -0.14 17.52
N ALA A 293 3.33 0.63 18.12
CA ALA A 293 1.90 0.59 17.86
C ALA A 293 1.42 1.91 17.27
N TYR A 294 0.54 1.83 16.29
CA TYR A 294 -0.13 2.95 15.65
C TYR A 294 -1.61 2.92 16.03
N LEU A 295 -2.03 3.85 16.89
CA LEU A 295 -3.37 3.89 17.47
C LEU A 295 -4.33 4.69 16.58
N GLY A 296 -5.31 4.00 16.01
CA GLY A 296 -6.42 4.58 15.25
C GLY A 296 -7.77 4.45 15.96
N GLY A 297 -8.78 5.19 15.51
CA GLY A 297 -10.16 5.08 16.04
C GLY A 297 -10.41 5.67 17.43
N ALA A 298 -9.37 6.16 18.12
CA ALA A 298 -9.50 6.91 19.35
C ALA A 298 -9.62 8.42 19.07
N HIS A 299 -10.60 9.07 19.67
CA HIS A 299 -10.95 10.47 19.38
C HIS A 299 -10.70 11.43 20.55
N ASN A 300 -10.06 10.96 21.62
CA ASN A 300 -9.74 11.76 22.80
C ASN A 300 -8.52 11.16 23.51
N HIS A 301 -7.82 12.01 24.27
CA HIS A 301 -6.59 11.66 24.99
C HIS A 301 -6.81 10.61 26.09
N ALA A 302 -7.93 10.68 26.82
CA ALA A 302 -8.23 9.74 27.89
C ALA A 302 -8.32 8.28 27.38
N SER A 303 -8.88 8.05 26.20
CA SER A 303 -8.91 6.73 25.56
C SER A 303 -7.51 6.24 25.19
N ILE A 304 -6.65 7.12 24.67
CA ILE A 304 -5.24 6.79 24.36
C ILE A 304 -4.53 6.38 25.64
N ARG A 305 -4.59 7.19 26.70
CA ARG A 305 -3.98 6.88 28.00
C ARG A 305 -4.49 5.57 28.55
N LYS A 306 -5.81 5.34 28.52
CA LYS A 306 -6.38 4.10 29.05
C LYS A 306 -5.85 2.86 28.34
N ILE A 307 -5.64 2.90 27.02
CA ILE A 307 -5.04 1.80 26.27
C ILE A 307 -3.57 1.59 26.67
N LEU A 308 -2.80 2.67 26.73
CA LEU A 308 -1.37 2.61 27.08
C LEU A 308 -1.15 2.15 28.52
N ASP A 309 -1.90 2.69 29.48
CA ASP A 309 -1.83 2.30 30.89
C ASP A 309 -2.16 0.81 31.09
N LEU A 310 -3.20 0.32 30.40
CA LEU A 310 -3.52 -1.12 30.40
C LEU A 310 -2.38 -1.94 29.78
N ALA A 311 -1.88 -1.53 28.61
CA ALA A 311 -0.80 -2.24 27.93
C ALA A 311 0.50 -2.27 28.75
N ASN A 312 0.77 -1.20 29.50
CA ASN A 312 1.93 -1.09 30.39
C ASN A 312 1.74 -1.85 31.71
N SER A 313 0.49 -2.19 32.09
CA SER A 313 0.21 -3.02 33.26
C SER A 313 0.40 -4.52 33.02
N PHE A 314 0.46 -4.96 31.77
CA PHE A 314 0.67 -6.36 31.42
C PHE A 314 2.13 -6.78 31.60
N SER A 315 2.33 -8.03 31.99
CA SER A 315 3.65 -8.65 32.05
C SER A 315 4.20 -8.87 30.65
N PRO A 316 5.54 -8.86 30.45
CA PRO A 316 6.14 -9.05 29.14
C PRO A 316 5.75 -10.33 28.40
N ASP A 317 5.33 -11.37 29.12
CA ASP A 317 4.93 -12.67 28.55
C ASP A 317 3.41 -12.84 28.34
N ASP A 318 2.57 -11.92 28.84
CA ASP A 318 1.11 -12.04 28.76
C ASP A 318 0.60 -12.05 27.30
N TYR A 319 1.39 -11.46 26.39
CA TYR A 319 1.10 -11.46 24.97
C TYR A 319 0.94 -12.86 24.37
N LYS A 320 1.57 -13.89 24.95
CA LYS A 320 1.47 -15.29 24.50
C LYS A 320 0.03 -15.80 24.66
N THR A 321 -0.58 -15.50 25.80
CA THR A 321 -2.00 -15.81 26.06
C THR A 321 -2.90 -14.95 25.19
N PHE A 322 -2.64 -13.63 25.13
CA PHE A 322 -3.46 -12.72 24.32
C PHE A 322 -3.44 -13.06 22.83
N ALA A 323 -2.30 -13.57 22.32
CA ALA A 323 -2.18 -14.00 20.94
C ALA A 323 -3.09 -15.18 20.60
N GLN A 324 -3.33 -16.09 21.55
CA GLN A 324 -4.29 -17.18 21.41
C GLN A 324 -5.74 -16.69 21.49
N GLU A 325 -6.01 -15.69 22.33
CA GLU A 325 -7.35 -15.07 22.44
C GLU A 325 -7.72 -14.26 21.19
N ILE A 326 -6.78 -13.51 20.63
CA ILE A 326 -6.98 -12.65 19.45
C ILE A 326 -6.62 -13.44 18.19
N SER A 327 -7.48 -14.39 17.84
CA SER A 327 -7.36 -15.28 16.68
C SER A 327 -8.63 -15.26 15.82
N PHE A 328 -8.98 -14.08 15.30
CA PHE A 328 -10.24 -13.86 14.57
C PHE A 328 -10.13 -14.01 13.04
N SER A 329 -9.38 -15.01 12.55
CA SER A 329 -9.32 -15.34 11.12
C SER A 329 -10.70 -15.70 10.53
N ARG A 330 -10.81 -15.56 9.20
CA ARG A 330 -12.00 -16.01 8.46
C ARG A 330 -11.91 -17.50 8.12
N PRO A 331 -13.04 -18.20 7.99
CA PRO A 331 -13.06 -19.56 7.47
C PRO A 331 -12.35 -19.66 6.11
N GLY A 332 -11.39 -20.57 5.98
CA GLY A 332 -10.62 -20.77 4.75
C GLY A 332 -9.57 -19.69 4.46
N GLU A 333 -9.27 -18.80 5.40
CA GLU A 333 -8.23 -17.79 5.23
C GLU A 333 -6.86 -18.43 5.02
N HIS A 334 -6.20 -18.05 3.94
CA HIS A 334 -4.90 -18.58 3.56
C HIS A 334 -3.80 -18.00 4.45
N PHE A 335 -2.93 -18.85 4.98
CA PHE A 335 -1.72 -18.48 5.72
C PHE A 335 -0.49 -18.92 4.93
N TYR A 336 0.56 -18.10 4.92
CA TYR A 336 1.85 -18.41 4.30
C TYR A 336 2.61 -19.50 5.06
N TYR A 337 2.51 -19.49 6.39
CA TYR A 337 3.10 -20.51 7.27
C TYR A 337 2.01 -21.37 7.90
N GLN A 338 2.33 -22.63 8.18
CA GLN A 338 1.47 -23.52 8.94
C GLN A 338 1.35 -23.04 10.40
N GLN A 339 0.36 -23.55 11.13
CA GLN A 339 0.20 -23.21 12.54
C GLN A 339 1.16 -24.05 13.37
N ASP A 340 1.85 -23.41 14.29
CA ASP A 340 2.54 -24.05 15.38
C ASP A 340 1.49 -24.48 16.43
N PRO A 341 1.38 -25.77 16.77
CA PRO A 341 0.33 -26.29 17.64
C PRO A 341 0.50 -25.87 19.10
N ASP A 342 1.72 -25.55 19.54
CA ASP A 342 2.02 -25.23 20.94
C ASP A 342 1.70 -23.76 21.24
N THR A 343 1.98 -22.88 20.27
CA THR A 343 1.80 -21.44 20.43
C THR A 343 0.50 -20.91 19.82
N GLY A 344 -0.06 -21.63 18.84
CA GLY A 344 -1.17 -21.15 18.00
C GLY A 344 -0.76 -20.12 16.95
N LEU A 345 0.52 -19.76 16.87
CA LEU A 345 1.07 -18.79 15.93
C LEU A 345 1.62 -19.48 14.66
N SER A 346 2.29 -18.72 13.80
CA SER A 346 2.93 -19.25 12.58
C SER A 346 4.22 -20.06 12.89
N ASP A 347 4.34 -21.27 12.34
CA ASP A 347 5.54 -22.12 12.41
C ASP A 347 6.61 -21.58 11.42
N PRO A 348 7.78 -21.11 11.90
CA PRO A 348 8.79 -20.50 11.04
C PRO A 348 9.46 -21.49 10.09
N HIS A 349 9.35 -22.79 10.31
CA HIS A 349 9.99 -23.83 9.52
C HIS A 349 9.06 -24.50 8.50
N LYS A 350 7.74 -24.31 8.63
CA LYS A 350 6.75 -24.97 7.76
C LYS A 350 5.92 -23.96 6.98
N LYS A 351 6.19 -23.87 5.67
CA LYS A 351 5.33 -23.13 4.74
C LYS A 351 4.05 -23.92 4.45
N THR A 352 2.95 -23.21 4.23
CA THR A 352 1.71 -23.81 3.75
C THR A 352 1.92 -24.28 2.31
N PRO A 353 1.50 -25.51 1.95
CA PRO A 353 1.56 -25.99 0.58
C PRO A 353 0.76 -25.07 -0.36
N PRO A 354 1.26 -24.77 -1.56
CA PRO A 354 0.53 -23.93 -2.50
C PRO A 354 -0.77 -24.61 -2.94
N SER A 355 -1.83 -23.83 -3.11
CA SER A 355 -3.10 -24.31 -3.66
C SER A 355 -2.93 -24.91 -5.07
N PRO A 356 -3.86 -25.76 -5.54
CA PRO A 356 -3.78 -26.35 -6.87
C PRO A 356 -3.64 -25.30 -7.98
N ARG A 357 -2.84 -25.61 -9.00
CA ARG A 357 -2.67 -24.75 -10.18
C ARG A 357 -3.97 -24.72 -10.97
N LYS A 358 -4.34 -23.53 -11.44
CA LYS A 358 -5.42 -23.36 -12.42
C LYS A 358 -4.85 -23.50 -13.83
N SER A 359 -5.62 -24.04 -14.77
CA SER A 359 -5.22 -24.06 -16.17
C SER A 359 -5.16 -22.63 -16.72
N PRO A 360 -4.06 -22.24 -17.39
CA PRO A 360 -3.98 -20.92 -17.99
C PRO A 360 -4.95 -20.83 -19.16
N SER A 361 -5.50 -19.64 -19.42
CA SER A 361 -6.35 -19.45 -20.59
C SER A 361 -5.54 -19.62 -21.88
N ILE A 362 -6.17 -20.14 -22.93
CA ILE A 362 -5.57 -20.25 -24.29
C ILE A 362 -5.01 -18.90 -24.72
N HIS A 363 -5.77 -17.84 -24.45
CA HIS A 363 -5.36 -16.46 -24.69
C HIS A 363 -4.02 -16.11 -24.03
N TYR A 364 -3.82 -16.42 -22.75
CA TYR A 364 -2.55 -16.16 -22.06
C TYR A 364 -1.37 -16.86 -22.75
N ASN A 365 -1.55 -18.13 -23.15
CA ASN A 365 -0.50 -18.89 -23.82
C ASN A 365 -0.16 -18.29 -25.20
N ILE A 366 -1.17 -17.88 -25.97
CA ILE A 366 -0.97 -17.21 -27.27
C ILE A 366 -0.24 -15.88 -27.07
N SER A 367 -0.67 -15.04 -26.12
CA SER A 367 -0.03 -13.75 -25.82
C SER A 367 1.44 -13.94 -25.45
N LYS A 368 1.73 -14.93 -24.60
CA LYS A 368 3.08 -15.26 -24.15
C LYS A 368 3.97 -15.73 -25.30
N TRP A 369 3.49 -16.71 -26.07
CA TRP A 369 4.20 -17.19 -27.24
C TRP A 369 4.49 -16.06 -28.24
N THR A 370 3.50 -15.20 -28.49
CA THR A 370 3.64 -14.02 -29.36
C THR A 370 4.73 -13.09 -28.83
N HIS A 371 4.74 -12.80 -27.53
CA HIS A 371 5.77 -11.97 -26.92
C HIS A 371 7.18 -12.56 -27.06
N ASP A 372 7.33 -13.85 -26.73
CA ASP A 372 8.62 -14.55 -26.75
C ASP A 372 9.23 -14.61 -28.16
N HIS A 373 8.42 -14.59 -29.23
CA HIS A 373 8.89 -14.68 -30.61
C HIS A 373 8.98 -13.32 -31.32
N ILE A 374 8.08 -12.39 -31.03
CA ILE A 374 7.96 -11.11 -31.75
C ILE A 374 8.64 -9.95 -31.00
N PHE A 375 8.60 -9.95 -29.67
CA PHE A 375 8.99 -8.80 -28.85
C PHE A 375 10.22 -9.05 -27.98
N ALA A 376 10.54 -10.31 -27.66
CA ALA A 376 11.71 -10.62 -26.83
C ALA A 376 13.01 -10.09 -27.47
N PRO A 377 13.93 -9.52 -26.66
CA PRO A 377 15.21 -9.03 -27.14
C PRO A 377 16.00 -10.11 -27.92
N GLY A 378 16.55 -9.73 -29.07
CA GLY A 378 17.42 -10.60 -29.88
C GLY A 378 16.72 -11.42 -30.97
N THR A 379 15.39 -11.55 -30.96
CA THR A 379 14.67 -12.29 -32.01
C THR A 379 14.79 -11.59 -33.38
N VAL A 380 14.64 -12.35 -34.46
CA VAL A 380 14.68 -11.81 -35.83
C VAL A 380 13.53 -10.83 -36.04
N LEU A 381 12.33 -11.17 -35.57
CA LEU A 381 11.14 -10.33 -35.71
C LEU A 381 11.26 -9.04 -34.90
N ALA A 382 11.82 -9.07 -33.68
CA ALA A 382 12.07 -7.84 -32.93
C ALA A 382 13.04 -6.91 -33.65
N ARG A 383 14.12 -7.46 -34.23
CA ARG A 383 15.10 -6.67 -35.02
C ARG A 383 14.50 -6.10 -36.29
N GLN A 384 13.66 -6.85 -37.00
CA GLN A 384 12.98 -6.36 -38.21
C GLN A 384 11.92 -5.32 -37.88
N GLY A 385 11.12 -5.54 -36.83
CA GLY A 385 10.14 -4.58 -36.32
C GLY A 385 10.79 -3.26 -35.92
N ALA A 386 11.88 -3.31 -35.16
CA ALA A 386 12.68 -2.12 -34.81
C ALA A 386 13.14 -1.34 -36.06
N LYS A 387 13.71 -2.02 -37.07
CA LYS A 387 14.16 -1.39 -38.31
C LYS A 387 13.00 -0.76 -39.09
N ALA A 388 11.86 -1.43 -39.18
CA ALA A 388 10.69 -0.94 -39.88
C ALA A 388 10.09 0.30 -39.18
N CYS A 389 9.96 0.25 -37.86
CA CYS A 389 9.50 1.37 -37.05
C CYS A 389 10.46 2.58 -37.11
N ALA A 390 11.77 2.34 -37.06
CA ALA A 390 12.77 3.42 -37.16
C ALA A 390 12.72 4.16 -38.51
N LYS A 391 12.36 3.47 -39.59
CA LYS A 391 12.27 4.03 -40.96
C LYS A 391 10.89 4.53 -41.33
N ALA A 392 9.90 4.40 -40.45
CA ALA A 392 8.54 4.87 -40.72
C ALA A 392 8.51 6.41 -40.80
N ARG A 393 7.51 6.96 -41.52
CA ARG A 393 7.26 8.40 -41.60
C ARG A 393 7.13 9.04 -40.22
N ASP A 394 6.45 8.35 -39.30
CA ASP A 394 6.40 8.69 -37.89
C ASP A 394 6.89 7.49 -37.06
N PRO A 395 8.13 7.53 -36.54
CA PRO A 395 8.67 6.47 -35.72
C PRO A 395 7.90 6.18 -34.41
N LEU A 396 7.09 7.11 -33.90
CA LEU A 396 6.25 6.88 -32.71
C LEU A 396 5.02 6.03 -33.07
N GLN A 397 4.56 6.08 -34.32
CA GLN A 397 3.44 5.27 -34.81
C GLN A 397 3.90 3.98 -35.49
N GLY A 398 5.11 3.97 -36.04
CA GLY A 398 5.56 2.91 -36.93
C GLY A 398 4.81 2.91 -38.27
N PRO A 399 4.97 1.85 -39.10
CA PRO A 399 4.24 1.74 -40.36
C PRO A 399 2.72 1.67 -40.11
N ALA A 400 1.92 2.40 -40.89
CA ALA A 400 0.47 2.48 -40.69
C ALA A 400 -0.25 1.11 -40.66
N PRO A 401 0.08 0.12 -41.52
CA PRO A 401 -0.53 -1.22 -41.42
C PRO A 401 -0.20 -1.93 -40.11
N LEU A 402 1.03 -1.75 -39.61
CA LEU A 402 1.48 -2.35 -38.35
C LEU A 402 0.79 -1.71 -37.16
N ARG A 403 0.61 -0.38 -37.20
CA ARG A 403 -0.17 0.37 -36.21
C ARG A 403 -1.63 -0.07 -36.17
N ALA A 404 -2.26 -0.24 -37.34
CA ALA A 404 -3.63 -0.72 -37.44
C ALA A 404 -3.76 -2.13 -36.85
N LEU A 405 -2.82 -3.04 -37.17
CA LEU A 405 -2.77 -4.39 -36.61
C LEU A 405 -2.61 -4.37 -35.08
N GLU A 406 -1.69 -3.56 -34.55
CA GLU A 406 -1.52 -3.37 -33.11
C GLU A 406 -2.84 -2.92 -32.47
N HIS A 407 -3.44 -1.86 -32.99
CA HIS A 407 -4.61 -1.24 -32.40
C HIS A 407 -5.82 -2.20 -32.40
N VAL A 408 -6.09 -2.88 -33.53
CA VAL A 408 -7.19 -3.84 -33.63
C VAL A 408 -6.95 -5.04 -32.71
N SER A 409 -5.77 -5.66 -32.77
CA SER A 409 -5.46 -6.85 -31.97
C SER A 409 -5.51 -6.54 -30.48
N LYS A 410 -4.93 -5.43 -30.02
CA LYS A 410 -4.88 -5.11 -28.59
C LYS A 410 -6.22 -4.65 -28.04
N ASN A 411 -7.05 -3.97 -28.84
CA ASN A 411 -8.41 -3.65 -28.44
C ASN A 411 -9.27 -4.91 -28.27
N LEU A 412 -9.19 -5.84 -29.23
CA LEU A 412 -9.95 -7.09 -29.18
C LEU A 412 -9.53 -8.00 -28.00
N LEU A 413 -8.22 -8.11 -27.77
CA LEU A 413 -7.66 -9.08 -26.81
C LEU A 413 -7.58 -8.55 -25.36
N TYR A 414 -7.34 -7.24 -25.18
CA TYR A 414 -7.03 -6.67 -23.87
C TYR A 414 -7.86 -5.43 -23.52
N THR A 415 -8.80 -5.02 -24.38
CA THR A 415 -9.56 -3.76 -24.24
C THR A 415 -8.62 -2.57 -24.07
N CYS A 416 -7.57 -2.52 -24.90
CA CYS A 416 -6.46 -1.58 -24.77
C CYS A 416 -6.92 -0.12 -24.71
N LYS A 417 -6.21 0.70 -23.92
CA LYS A 417 -6.44 2.15 -23.80
C LYS A 417 -5.35 2.99 -24.46
N ASP A 418 -4.55 2.34 -25.30
CA ASP A 418 -3.54 2.98 -26.16
C ASP A 418 -2.53 3.87 -25.41
N CYS A 419 -2.05 3.38 -24.26
CA CYS A 419 -1.10 4.10 -23.41
C CYS A 419 0.29 4.30 -24.03
N GLY A 420 0.64 3.58 -25.10
CA GLY A 420 1.95 3.55 -25.75
C GLY A 420 3.12 2.99 -24.90
N ASP A 421 2.95 2.86 -23.59
CA ASP A 421 3.90 2.29 -22.65
C ASP A 421 3.34 1.00 -22.02
N CYS A 422 3.50 -0.10 -22.75
CA CYS A 422 2.71 -1.32 -22.55
C CYS A 422 3.32 -2.27 -21.52
N SER A 423 2.59 -2.51 -20.43
CA SER A 423 2.99 -3.42 -19.33
C SER A 423 2.28 -4.77 -19.34
N LEU A 424 1.78 -5.21 -20.50
CA LEU A 424 1.16 -6.52 -20.62
C LEU A 424 2.09 -7.64 -20.15
N PRO A 425 3.37 -7.72 -20.58
CA PRO A 425 4.25 -8.82 -20.18
C PRO A 425 4.47 -8.88 -18.67
N ASP A 426 4.57 -7.73 -18.01
CA ASP A 426 4.85 -7.58 -16.57
C ASP A 426 3.69 -8.04 -15.69
N ILE A 427 2.45 -7.95 -16.20
CA ILE A 427 1.22 -8.27 -15.47
C ILE A 427 0.54 -9.49 -16.12
N ALA A 428 1.35 -10.43 -16.61
CA ALA A 428 0.91 -11.70 -17.17
C ALA A 428 -0.18 -11.54 -18.24
N TYR A 429 0.01 -10.59 -19.15
CA TYR A 429 -0.87 -10.21 -20.26
C TYR A 429 -2.26 -9.74 -19.81
N LEU A 430 -2.28 -8.92 -18.75
CA LEU A 430 -3.44 -8.18 -18.29
C LEU A 430 -3.15 -6.69 -18.36
N CYS A 431 -4.06 -5.92 -18.97
CA CYS A 431 -3.85 -4.49 -19.18
C CYS A 431 -4.29 -3.71 -17.93
N PRO A 432 -3.38 -3.02 -17.22
CA PRO A 432 -3.75 -2.30 -16.00
C PRO A 432 -4.63 -1.08 -16.31
N GLU A 433 -4.49 -0.47 -17.49
CA GLU A 433 -5.32 0.68 -17.91
C GLU A 433 -6.79 0.35 -18.14
N SER A 434 -7.11 -0.93 -18.39
CA SER A 434 -8.47 -1.36 -18.71
C SER A 434 -9.07 -2.28 -17.66
N GLN A 435 -8.25 -2.98 -16.89
CA GLN A 435 -8.70 -4.04 -15.97
C GLN A 435 -8.36 -3.73 -14.50
N CYS A 436 -7.71 -2.61 -14.19
CA CYS A 436 -7.47 -2.16 -12.83
C CYS A 436 -8.15 -0.81 -12.60
N ALA A 437 -9.04 -0.73 -11.62
CA ALA A 437 -9.70 0.54 -11.26
C ALA A 437 -8.73 1.64 -10.81
N LYS A 438 -7.52 1.26 -10.35
CA LYS A 438 -6.49 2.16 -9.86
C LYS A 438 -5.25 2.20 -10.75
N ASN A 439 -5.33 1.70 -11.99
CA ASN A 439 -4.25 1.69 -12.98
C ASN A 439 -2.89 1.17 -12.45
N GLN A 440 -2.90 0.26 -11.46
CA GLN A 440 -1.68 -0.10 -10.74
C GLN A 440 -0.75 -0.97 -11.57
N ARG A 441 0.55 -0.64 -11.51
CA ARG A 441 1.62 -1.27 -12.27
C ARG A 441 2.64 -1.97 -11.36
N ASN A 442 2.64 -1.70 -10.05
CA ASN A 442 3.61 -2.26 -9.10
C ASN A 442 2.93 -3.12 -8.01
N GLY A 443 1.99 -3.97 -8.39
CA GLY A 443 1.33 -4.92 -7.50
C GLY A 443 -0.03 -4.45 -6.98
N PRO A 444 -0.76 -5.30 -6.25
CA PRO A 444 -2.13 -5.04 -5.83
C PRO A 444 -2.27 -3.87 -4.85
N CYS A 445 -3.44 -3.27 -4.82
CA CYS A 445 -3.85 -2.44 -3.68
C CYS A 445 -4.30 -3.33 -2.53
N GLY A 446 -4.56 -2.76 -1.36
CA GLY A 446 -5.16 -3.50 -0.23
C GLY A 446 -6.62 -3.91 -0.45
N GLY A 447 -7.25 -3.48 -1.54
CA GLY A 447 -8.69 -3.48 -1.75
C GLY A 447 -9.40 -4.78 -2.05
N THR A 448 -8.68 -5.86 -2.38
CA THR A 448 -9.36 -7.07 -2.83
C THR A 448 -10.30 -7.65 -1.77
N ARG A 449 -11.48 -8.09 -2.22
CA ARG A 449 -12.53 -8.75 -1.43
C ARG A 449 -12.80 -10.10 -2.06
N GLU A 450 -12.28 -11.17 -1.45
CA GLU A 450 -12.51 -12.54 -1.89
C GLU A 450 -12.13 -12.72 -3.38
N GLY A 451 -11.00 -12.12 -3.75
CA GLY A 451 -10.47 -12.14 -5.12
C GLY A 451 -11.05 -11.10 -6.08
N ARG A 452 -12.09 -10.35 -5.69
CA ARG A 452 -12.71 -9.29 -6.51
C ARG A 452 -12.14 -7.91 -6.19
N CYS A 453 -12.22 -6.99 -7.15
CA CYS A 453 -11.86 -5.58 -6.98
C CYS A 453 -12.79 -4.90 -5.95
N GLU A 454 -12.27 -3.93 -5.17
CA GLU A 454 -13.09 -3.11 -4.26
C GLU A 454 -14.08 -2.20 -5.00
N VAL A 455 -13.76 -1.87 -6.26
CA VAL A 455 -14.52 -0.96 -7.11
C VAL A 455 -15.47 -1.80 -7.95
N ASP A 456 -16.76 -1.53 -7.79
CA ASP A 456 -17.81 -2.21 -8.53
C ASP A 456 -17.63 -2.03 -10.05
N GLY A 457 -17.95 -3.07 -10.82
CA GLY A 457 -17.81 -3.09 -12.29
C GLY A 457 -16.47 -3.60 -12.82
N TYR A 458 -15.43 -3.76 -11.99
CA TYR A 458 -14.11 -4.29 -12.43
C TYR A 458 -13.95 -5.81 -12.30
N GLY A 459 -14.83 -6.49 -11.56
CA GLY A 459 -14.82 -7.96 -11.43
C GLY A 459 -13.59 -8.49 -10.66
N ASP A 460 -13.00 -9.56 -11.17
CA ASP A 460 -11.85 -10.23 -10.54
C ASP A 460 -10.59 -9.35 -10.58
N CYS A 461 -9.87 -9.32 -9.45
CA CYS A 461 -8.64 -8.55 -9.33
C CYS A 461 -7.60 -9.00 -10.37
N ILE A 462 -7.11 -8.03 -11.13
CA ILE A 462 -6.04 -8.23 -12.12
C ILE A 462 -4.81 -8.92 -11.53
N TRP A 463 -4.43 -8.60 -10.29
CA TRP A 463 -3.22 -9.13 -9.65
C TRP A 463 -3.39 -10.58 -9.16
N LEU A 464 -4.59 -10.96 -8.74
CA LEU A 464 -4.91 -12.36 -8.46
C LEU A 464 -4.85 -13.17 -9.76
N ARG A 465 -5.44 -12.66 -10.84
CA ARG A 465 -5.40 -13.30 -12.16
C ARG A 465 -3.98 -13.41 -12.71
N ALA A 466 -3.15 -12.38 -12.49
CA ALA A 466 -1.74 -12.40 -12.88
C ALA A 466 -0.96 -13.48 -12.11
N TYR A 467 -1.18 -13.54 -10.79
CA TYR A 467 -0.62 -14.59 -9.94
C TYR A 467 -1.03 -15.99 -10.42
N ASP A 468 -2.33 -16.25 -10.61
CA ASP A 468 -2.84 -17.55 -11.07
C ASP A 468 -2.24 -17.96 -12.43
N ARG A 469 -2.10 -17.02 -13.38
CA ARG A 469 -1.48 -17.27 -14.70
C ARG A 469 -0.01 -17.65 -14.58
N LEU A 470 0.75 -16.95 -13.72
CA LEU A 470 2.16 -17.24 -13.52
C LEU A 470 2.35 -18.57 -12.80
N LYS A 471 1.55 -18.81 -11.74
CA LYS A 471 1.53 -20.05 -10.97
C LYS A 471 1.22 -21.28 -11.82
N ALA A 472 0.31 -21.16 -12.78
CA ALA A 472 0.03 -22.22 -13.75
C ALA A 472 1.29 -22.71 -14.49
N SER A 473 2.26 -21.81 -14.70
CA SER A 473 3.54 -22.10 -15.34
C SER A 473 4.72 -22.27 -14.37
N GLY A 474 4.49 -22.28 -13.05
CA GLY A 474 5.54 -22.34 -12.03
C GLY A 474 6.46 -21.10 -12.01
N LYS A 475 5.92 -19.93 -12.37
CA LYS A 475 6.65 -18.64 -12.46
C LYS A 475 6.10 -17.56 -11.52
N GLU A 476 5.34 -17.94 -10.50
CA GLU A 476 4.73 -17.04 -9.53
C GLU A 476 5.75 -16.17 -8.78
N GLU A 477 6.97 -16.67 -8.59
CA GLU A 477 8.09 -15.94 -7.99
C GLU A 477 8.51 -14.72 -8.83
N ASN A 478 8.25 -14.73 -10.14
CA ASN A 478 8.58 -13.62 -11.03
C ASN A 478 7.59 -12.45 -10.92
N LEU A 479 6.46 -12.64 -10.22
CA LEU A 479 5.48 -11.57 -10.04
C LEU A 479 6.13 -10.39 -9.31
N LEU A 480 6.11 -9.21 -9.94
CA LEU A 480 6.76 -7.99 -9.46
C LEU A 480 8.30 -8.02 -9.43
N SER A 481 8.96 -8.91 -10.18
CA SER A 481 10.44 -8.93 -10.29
C SER A 481 11.07 -7.77 -11.11
N HIS A 482 10.26 -6.83 -11.60
CA HIS A 482 10.72 -5.65 -12.35
C HIS A 482 11.05 -4.47 -11.43
N SER A 483 11.81 -3.48 -11.91
CA SER A 483 11.95 -2.19 -11.19
C SER A 483 10.60 -1.46 -11.06
N PRO A 484 10.43 -0.53 -10.09
CA PRO A 484 9.25 0.32 -10.03
C PRO A 484 8.90 0.92 -11.39
N MET A 485 7.78 0.48 -11.94
CA MET A 485 7.27 0.88 -13.24
C MET A 485 6.39 2.11 -13.08
N VAL A 486 6.67 3.11 -13.91
CA VAL A 486 5.89 4.35 -14.00
C VAL A 486 5.58 4.56 -15.47
N GLN A 487 4.29 4.68 -15.82
CA GLN A 487 3.87 4.90 -17.20
C GLN A 487 4.42 6.23 -17.72
N ASN A 488 5.02 6.24 -18.90
CA ASN A 488 5.35 7.46 -19.63
C ASN A 488 4.09 7.99 -20.35
N GLN A 489 3.45 8.99 -19.75
CA GLN A 489 2.24 9.61 -20.34
C GLN A 489 2.52 10.29 -21.69
N GLY A 490 3.77 10.65 -21.99
CA GLY A 490 4.16 11.21 -23.29
C GLY A 490 4.08 10.22 -24.45
N LEU A 491 3.94 8.92 -24.18
CA LEU A 491 3.74 7.89 -25.20
C LEU A 491 2.27 7.61 -25.50
N ARG A 492 1.33 8.27 -24.83
CA ARG A 492 -0.09 7.99 -25.03
C ARG A 492 -0.51 8.27 -26.47
N ASN A 493 -1.36 7.41 -27.02
CA ASN A 493 -1.81 7.40 -28.43
C ASN A 493 -0.71 7.07 -29.48
N THR A 494 0.44 6.55 -29.03
CA THR A 494 1.52 6.07 -29.91
C THR A 494 1.59 4.54 -29.92
N SER A 495 2.32 3.96 -30.87
CA SER A 495 2.47 2.51 -30.99
C SER A 495 3.31 1.95 -29.85
N ALA A 496 2.72 1.07 -29.02
CA ALA A 496 3.50 0.42 -27.99
C ALA A 496 4.45 -0.65 -28.56
N TRP A 497 4.15 -1.20 -29.74
CA TRP A 497 5.07 -2.09 -30.44
C TRP A 497 6.32 -1.34 -30.89
N ALA A 498 6.14 -0.17 -31.53
CA ALA A 498 7.25 0.69 -31.92
C ALA A 498 8.04 1.15 -30.69
N ASN A 499 7.36 1.57 -29.62
CA ASN A 499 8.04 2.04 -28.41
C ASN A 499 8.85 0.95 -27.71
N ASN A 500 8.34 -0.28 -27.64
CA ASN A 500 9.09 -1.40 -27.08
C ASN A 500 10.34 -1.72 -27.94
N TRP A 501 10.17 -1.93 -29.25
CA TRP A 501 11.29 -2.27 -30.13
C TRP A 501 12.36 -1.18 -30.22
N LEU A 502 11.95 0.10 -30.10
CA LEU A 502 12.85 1.26 -30.13
C LEU A 502 13.31 1.68 -28.71
N LYS A 503 13.00 0.88 -27.68
CA LYS A 503 13.40 1.12 -26.28
C LYS A 503 13.01 2.51 -25.78
N ARG A 504 11.77 2.93 -26.04
CA ARG A 504 11.21 4.21 -25.58
C ARG A 504 10.32 4.07 -24.35
N ASP A 505 9.79 2.89 -24.14
CA ASP A 505 8.90 2.53 -23.03
C ASP A 505 9.69 2.25 -21.74
N HIS A 506 9.04 1.70 -20.71
CA HIS A 506 9.67 1.43 -19.42
C HIS A 506 10.68 0.26 -19.40
N HIS A 507 10.88 -0.47 -20.51
CA HIS A 507 11.84 -1.57 -20.61
C HIS A 507 13.28 -1.13 -20.98
N LYS A 508 13.61 0.15 -20.74
CA LYS A 508 14.90 0.77 -21.12
C LYS A 508 16.11 0.19 -20.42
#